data_AF-A0A9D5JJY6-F1
#
_entry.id   AF-A0A9D5JJY6-F1
#
_cell.length_a   1.000
_cell.length_b   1.000
_cell.length_c   1.000
_cell.angle_alpha   90.00
_cell.angle_beta   90.00
_cell.angle_gamma   90.00
#
_symmetry.space_group_name_H-M   'P 1'
#
loop_
_entity.id
_entity.type
_entity.pdbx_description
1 polymer ?
#
loop_
_entity_poly.entity_id
_entity_poly.type
_entity_poly.pdbx_seq_one_letter_code
_entity_poly.pdbx_strand_id
1 'polypeptide(L)'
;MEKPEYKSKIVETVSEARSFSFSEKKESVMDEEMVNTFLDAILDFKSKMKGKSEKIFGIIERMEGLTWFTSPDEESLMLLDDLILITKDMHSSLIRQYAALTPLRKKGIAPDEIKCFKSAIDDLKECYQDLESVFFFLPEMPEFVETTKQLSLV
;
A
#
# COMPACT_ATOMS: atom_id res chain seq x y z
N MET A 1 60.74 -19.83 -22.89
CA MET A 1 60.02 -21.09 -22.56
C MET A 1 58.56 -20.71 -22.26
N GLU A 2 57.71 -20.68 -23.28
CA GLU A 2 56.26 -20.55 -23.07
C GLU A 2 55.78 -21.81 -22.36
N LYS A 3 55.30 -21.67 -21.12
CA LYS A 3 54.82 -22.81 -20.34
C LYS A 3 53.56 -23.37 -21.03
N PRO A 4 53.52 -24.66 -21.40
CA PRO A 4 52.37 -25.33 -22.04
C PRO A 4 51.03 -25.07 -21.33
N GLU A 5 51.10 -24.83 -20.03
CA GLU A 5 50.00 -24.44 -19.14
C GLU A 5 49.26 -23.16 -19.57
N TYR A 6 49.98 -22.15 -20.07
CA TYR A 6 49.36 -20.90 -20.53
C TYR A 6 48.58 -21.10 -21.82
N LYS A 7 49.13 -21.89 -22.75
CA LYS A 7 48.45 -22.20 -24.01
C LYS A 7 47.18 -23.03 -23.77
N SER A 8 47.22 -23.99 -22.85
CA SER A 8 46.04 -24.78 -22.47
C SER A 8 44.94 -23.88 -21.90
N LYS A 9 45.27 -23.00 -20.95
CA LYS A 9 44.30 -22.04 -20.39
C LYS A 9 43.72 -21.09 -21.43
N ILE A 10 44.54 -20.59 -22.36
CA ILE A 10 44.06 -19.71 -23.44
C ILE A 10 43.07 -20.47 -24.33
N VAL A 11 43.37 -21.70 -24.72
CA VAL A 11 42.48 -22.52 -25.57
C VAL A 11 41.16 -22.81 -24.86
N GLU A 12 41.22 -23.16 -23.58
CA GLU A 12 40.04 -23.43 -22.75
C GLU A 12 39.15 -22.17 -22.64
N THR A 13 39.74 -21.03 -22.32
CA THR A 13 39.04 -19.73 -22.23
C THR A 13 38.42 -19.33 -23.57
N VAL A 14 39.13 -19.52 -24.70
CA VAL A 14 38.61 -19.24 -26.04
C VAL A 14 37.44 -20.17 -26.39
N SER A 15 37.52 -21.43 -25.98
CA SER A 15 36.45 -22.40 -26.19
C SER A 15 35.19 -22.04 -25.41
N GLU A 16 35.32 -21.68 -24.12
CA GLU A 16 34.22 -21.16 -23.31
C GLU A 16 33.61 -19.90 -23.90
N ALA A 17 34.44 -18.91 -24.27
CA ALA A 17 33.97 -17.66 -24.85
C ALA A 17 33.23 -17.88 -26.18
N ARG A 18 33.67 -18.83 -27.02
CA ARG A 18 32.99 -19.21 -28.26
C ARG A 18 31.66 -19.90 -27.99
N SER A 19 31.63 -20.81 -27.02
CA SER A 19 30.40 -21.50 -26.61
C SER A 19 29.36 -20.51 -26.10
N PHE A 20 29.75 -19.65 -25.15
CA PHE A 20 28.89 -18.60 -24.60
C PHE A 20 28.44 -17.59 -25.67
N SER A 21 29.34 -17.14 -26.56
CA SER A 21 28.97 -16.25 -27.66
C SER A 21 27.96 -16.88 -28.63
N PHE A 22 28.02 -18.21 -28.81
CA PHE A 22 27.07 -18.92 -29.65
C PHE A 22 25.71 -19.08 -28.98
N SER A 23 25.66 -19.37 -27.66
CA SER A 23 24.40 -19.44 -26.91
C SER A 23 23.72 -18.08 -26.83
N GLU A 24 24.44 -17.00 -26.51
CA GLU A 24 23.90 -15.64 -26.42
C GLU A 24 23.34 -15.11 -27.75
N LYS A 25 23.82 -15.62 -28.89
CA LYS A 25 23.27 -15.27 -30.21
C LYS A 25 21.98 -16.02 -30.53
N LYS A 26 21.70 -17.10 -29.80
CA LYS A 26 20.59 -18.02 -30.05
C LYS A 26 19.47 -17.86 -29.02
N GLU A 27 19.82 -17.52 -27.79
CA GLU A 27 18.90 -17.26 -26.68
C GLU A 27 18.71 -15.74 -26.52
N SER A 28 17.47 -15.28 -26.72
CA SER A 28 17.12 -13.90 -26.39
C SER A 28 16.99 -13.78 -24.88
N VAL A 29 17.68 -12.80 -24.28
CA VAL A 29 17.47 -12.40 -22.88
C VAL A 29 16.01 -11.96 -22.64
N MET A 30 15.33 -11.53 -23.71
CA MET A 30 13.89 -11.29 -23.73
C MET A 30 13.20 -12.48 -24.38
N ASP A 31 13.31 -13.63 -23.71
CA ASP A 31 12.46 -14.77 -24.02
C ASP A 31 11.01 -14.41 -23.65
N GLU A 32 10.07 -14.83 -24.48
CA GLU A 32 8.64 -14.51 -24.33
C GLU A 32 8.08 -15.01 -22.99
N GLU A 33 8.51 -16.18 -22.52
CA GLU A 33 8.09 -16.77 -21.26
C GLU A 33 8.57 -15.93 -20.06
N MET A 34 9.84 -15.51 -20.04
CA MET A 34 10.37 -14.63 -19.01
C MET A 34 9.65 -13.28 -18.99
N VAL A 35 9.41 -12.68 -20.16
CA VAL A 35 8.68 -11.40 -20.27
C VAL A 35 7.25 -11.55 -19.75
N ASN A 36 6.54 -12.61 -20.17
CA ASN A 36 5.17 -12.87 -19.72
C ASN A 36 5.11 -13.07 -18.19
N THR A 37 6.02 -13.86 -17.62
CA THR A 37 6.09 -14.08 -16.17
C THR A 37 6.29 -12.77 -15.41
N PHE A 38 7.16 -11.88 -15.93
CA PHE A 38 7.38 -10.57 -15.32
C PHE A 38 6.14 -9.67 -15.41
N LEU A 39 5.46 -9.65 -16.56
CA LEU A 39 4.23 -8.87 -16.76
C LEU A 39 3.09 -9.39 -15.88
N ASP A 40 2.94 -10.70 -15.74
CA ASP A 40 1.95 -11.34 -14.87
C ASP A 40 2.19 -10.97 -13.40
N ALA A 41 3.45 -10.97 -12.95
CA ALA A 41 3.79 -10.54 -11.60
C ALA A 41 3.41 -9.06 -11.35
N ILE A 42 3.54 -8.19 -12.36
CA ILE A 42 3.08 -6.80 -12.28
C ILE A 42 1.54 -6.75 -12.20
N LEU A 43 0.83 -7.52 -13.02
CA LEU A 43 -0.63 -7.55 -13.01
C LEU A 43 -1.18 -8.05 -11.66
N ASP A 44 -0.59 -9.10 -11.10
CA ASP A 44 -0.90 -9.61 -9.77
C ASP A 44 -0.68 -8.57 -8.69
N PHE A 45 0.44 -7.85 -8.77
CA PHE A 45 0.72 -6.75 -7.85
C PHE A 45 -0.36 -5.66 -7.94
N LYS A 46 -0.72 -5.23 -9.15
CA LYS A 46 -1.79 -4.23 -9.37
C LYS A 46 -3.11 -4.68 -8.76
N SER A 47 -3.51 -5.93 -9.00
CA SER A 47 -4.73 -6.52 -8.46
C SER A 47 -4.74 -6.53 -6.92
N LYS A 48 -3.63 -6.96 -6.30
CA LYS A 48 -3.48 -6.96 -4.82
C LYS A 48 -3.57 -5.55 -4.23
N MET A 49 -2.97 -4.56 -4.89
CA MET A 49 -3.01 -3.16 -4.46
C MET A 49 -4.43 -2.59 -4.55
N LYS A 50 -5.14 -2.88 -5.65
CA LYS A 50 -6.54 -2.50 -5.82
C LYS A 50 -7.42 -3.10 -4.73
N GLY A 51 -7.34 -4.42 -4.52
CA GLY A 51 -8.12 -5.10 -3.50
C GLY A 51 -7.81 -4.64 -2.07
N LYS A 52 -6.57 -4.21 -1.78
CA LYS A 52 -6.24 -3.58 -0.49
C LYS A 52 -6.92 -2.21 -0.34
N SER A 53 -6.87 -1.39 -1.38
CA SER A 53 -7.46 -0.04 -1.37
C SER A 53 -8.98 -0.12 -1.21
N GLU A 54 -9.65 -0.99 -1.96
CA GLU A 54 -11.09 -1.23 -1.86
C GLU A 54 -11.51 -1.68 -0.46
N LYS A 55 -10.71 -2.55 0.19
CA LYS A 55 -10.97 -2.96 1.58
C LYS A 55 -10.86 -1.80 2.56
N ILE A 56 -9.89 -0.91 2.39
CA ILE A 56 -9.74 0.28 3.24
C ILE A 56 -10.93 1.21 3.04
N PHE A 57 -11.33 1.49 1.79
CA PHE A 57 -12.52 2.28 1.51
C PHE A 57 -13.79 1.68 2.12
N GLY A 58 -13.97 0.36 2.06
CA GLY A 58 -15.11 -0.30 2.70
C GLY A 58 -15.10 -0.23 4.24
N ILE A 59 -13.94 -0.04 4.87
CA ILE A 59 -13.84 0.24 6.31
C ILE A 59 -14.21 1.70 6.58
N ILE A 60 -13.67 2.63 5.78
CA ILE A 60 -13.96 4.07 5.87
C ILE A 60 -15.46 4.32 5.76
N GLU A 61 -16.12 3.78 4.74
CA GLU A 61 -17.57 3.95 4.53
C GLU A 61 -18.40 3.52 5.75
N ARG A 62 -18.00 2.42 6.41
CA ARG A 62 -18.66 1.95 7.64
C ARG A 62 -18.40 2.88 8.82
N MET A 63 -17.17 3.36 8.96
CA MET A 63 -16.76 4.29 10.02
C MET A 63 -17.45 5.65 9.87
N GLU A 64 -17.50 6.21 8.66
CA GLU A 64 -18.24 7.42 8.34
C GLU A 64 -19.72 7.28 8.70
N GLY A 65 -20.33 6.13 8.42
CA GLY A 65 -21.71 5.83 8.82
C GLY A 65 -21.96 5.97 10.33
N LEU A 66 -20.94 5.75 11.17
CA LEU A 66 -21.07 5.88 12.63
C LEU A 66 -21.16 7.34 13.08
N THR A 67 -20.61 8.30 12.33
CA THR A 67 -20.60 9.73 12.70
C THR A 67 -22.01 10.32 12.87
N TRP A 68 -23.03 9.68 12.28
CA TRP A 68 -24.42 10.12 12.37
C TRP A 68 -25.16 9.60 13.61
N PHE A 69 -24.53 8.77 14.44
CA PHE A 69 -25.18 8.23 15.63
C PHE A 69 -25.29 9.29 16.72
N THR A 70 -26.51 9.54 17.16
CA THR A 70 -26.80 10.49 18.24
C THR A 70 -26.81 9.77 19.59
N SER A 71 -26.04 10.29 20.56
CA SER A 71 -26.06 9.85 21.96
C SER A 71 -25.76 8.35 22.17
N PRO A 72 -24.58 7.86 21.75
CA PRO A 72 -24.14 6.51 22.12
C PRO A 72 -24.05 6.36 23.65
N ASP A 73 -24.37 5.17 24.15
CA ASP A 73 -24.14 4.82 25.56
C ASP A 73 -22.65 4.60 25.86
N GLU A 74 -22.32 4.44 27.14
CA GLU A 74 -20.92 4.29 27.59
C GLU A 74 -20.23 3.07 26.99
N GLU A 75 -20.93 1.94 26.85
CA GLU A 75 -20.39 0.73 26.21
C GLU A 75 -20.08 0.98 24.72
N SER A 76 -20.98 1.66 24.02
CA SER A 76 -20.77 2.05 22.62
C SER A 76 -19.60 3.03 22.46
N LEU A 77 -19.44 3.98 23.38
CA LEU A 77 -18.30 4.90 23.40
C LEU A 77 -16.98 4.15 23.63
N MET A 78 -16.93 3.16 24.52
CA MET A 78 -15.75 2.33 24.69
C MET A 78 -15.38 1.56 23.41
N LEU A 79 -16.37 0.98 22.73
CA LEU A 79 -16.14 0.28 21.45
C LEU A 79 -15.69 1.23 20.33
N LEU A 80 -16.16 2.48 20.34
CA LEU A 80 -15.71 3.51 19.40
C LEU A 80 -14.25 3.90 19.65
N ASP A 81 -13.84 4.04 20.91
CA ASP A 81 -12.44 4.30 21.26
C ASP A 81 -11.52 3.15 20.82
N ASP A 82 -11.92 1.90 21.09
CA ASP A 82 -11.21 0.70 20.62
C ASP A 82 -11.08 0.68 19.09
N LEU A 83 -12.17 1.00 18.36
CA LEU A 83 -12.16 1.09 16.90
C LEU A 83 -11.18 2.16 16.40
N ILE A 84 -11.17 3.34 17.01
CA ILE A 84 -10.24 4.43 16.67
C ILE A 84 -8.80 3.99 16.90
N LEU A 85 -8.50 3.34 18.03
CA LEU A 85 -7.17 2.84 18.35
C LEU A 85 -6.69 1.79 17.33
N ILE A 86 -7.53 0.79 17.03
CA ILE A 86 -7.23 -0.24 16.03
C ILE A 86 -6.98 0.41 14.65
N THR A 87 -7.77 1.42 14.29
CA THR A 87 -7.65 2.11 13.00
C THR A 87 -6.38 2.96 12.91
N LYS A 88 -5.99 3.64 14.01
CA LYS A 88 -4.70 4.36 14.12
C LYS A 88 -3.51 3.43 13.92
N ASP A 89 -3.56 2.24 14.51
CA ASP A 89 -2.52 1.20 14.36
C ASP A 89 -2.48 0.64 12.93
N MET A 90 -3.65 0.41 12.34
CA MET A 90 -3.80 0.01 10.95
C MET A 90 -3.19 1.04 10.01
N HIS A 91 -3.55 2.33 10.14
CA HIS A 91 -2.97 3.43 9.37
C HIS A 91 -1.44 3.45 9.48
N SER A 92 -0.89 3.34 10.70
CA SER A 92 0.54 3.30 10.95
C SER A 92 1.25 2.14 10.25
N SER A 93 0.59 0.99 10.15
CA SER A 93 1.12 -0.16 9.42
C SER A 93 1.04 0.01 7.91
N LEU A 94 -0.06 0.57 7.40
CA LEU A 94 -0.28 0.81 5.97
C LEU A 94 0.66 1.88 5.41
N ILE A 95 0.93 2.96 6.15
CA ILE A 95 1.86 4.02 5.70
C ILE A 95 3.29 3.50 5.58
N ARG A 96 3.72 2.58 6.45
CA ARG A 96 5.02 1.89 6.34
C ARG A 96 5.07 1.00 5.10
N GLN A 97 3.99 0.27 4.82
CA GLN A 97 3.89 -0.53 3.59
C GLN A 97 3.98 0.38 2.35
N TYR A 98 3.26 1.51 2.33
CA TYR A 98 3.35 2.49 1.26
C TYR A 98 4.79 3.02 1.06
N ALA A 99 5.48 3.36 2.16
CA ALA A 99 6.87 3.82 2.09
C ALA A 99 7.80 2.77 1.45
N ALA A 100 7.59 1.49 1.74
CA ALA A 100 8.33 0.38 1.14
C ALA A 100 8.11 0.26 -0.39
N LEU A 101 7.03 0.80 -0.94
CA LEU A 101 6.76 0.82 -2.39
C LEU A 101 7.52 1.90 -3.16
N THR A 102 8.34 2.71 -2.48
CA THR A 102 9.13 3.79 -3.10
C THR A 102 9.93 3.34 -4.33
N PRO A 103 10.63 2.19 -4.33
CA PRO A 103 11.37 1.74 -5.51
C PRO A 103 10.47 1.49 -6.72
N LEU A 104 9.29 0.91 -6.51
CA LEU A 104 8.32 0.66 -7.59
C LEU A 104 7.73 1.96 -8.13
N ARG A 105 7.40 2.89 -7.24
CA ARG A 105 6.91 4.23 -7.59
C ARG A 105 7.94 5.00 -8.42
N LYS A 106 9.22 4.98 -8.03
CA LYS A 106 10.31 5.63 -8.77
C LYS A 106 10.50 5.04 -10.18
N LYS A 107 10.17 3.76 -10.36
CA LYS A 107 10.25 3.05 -11.64
C LYS A 107 8.96 3.16 -12.47
N GLY A 108 7.93 3.86 -11.98
CA GLY A 108 6.65 3.97 -12.68
C GLY A 108 5.87 2.66 -12.78
N ILE A 109 6.11 1.71 -11.88
CA ILE A 109 5.38 0.44 -11.85
C ILE A 109 4.09 0.64 -11.03
N ALA A 110 2.93 0.37 -11.64
CA ALA A 110 1.60 0.50 -11.03
C ALA A 110 1.35 1.86 -10.33
N PRO A 111 1.61 3.00 -11.02
CA PRO A 111 1.58 4.31 -10.38
C PRO A 111 0.17 4.68 -9.88
N ASP A 112 -0.86 4.31 -10.61
CA ASP A 112 -2.25 4.63 -10.27
C ASP A 112 -2.72 3.80 -9.07
N GLU A 113 -2.38 2.52 -9.00
CA GLU A 113 -2.75 1.66 -7.88
C GLU A 113 -2.00 2.07 -6.60
N ILE A 114 -0.72 2.44 -6.70
CA ILE A 114 0.05 2.96 -5.57
C ILE A 114 -0.52 4.31 -5.09
N LYS A 115 -0.94 5.18 -6.02
CA LYS A 115 -1.57 6.47 -5.69
C LYS A 115 -2.91 6.25 -5.01
N CYS A 116 -3.76 5.39 -5.55
CA CYS A 116 -5.06 5.03 -4.98
C CYS A 116 -4.91 4.46 -3.56
N PHE A 117 -3.92 3.58 -3.36
CA PHE A 117 -3.60 3.06 -2.03
C PHE A 117 -3.19 4.16 -1.05
N LYS A 118 -2.41 5.15 -1.49
CA LYS A 118 -2.06 6.29 -0.64
C LYS A 118 -3.28 7.14 -0.27
N SER A 119 -4.16 7.42 -1.24
CA SER A 119 -5.41 8.13 -0.97
C SER A 119 -6.25 7.39 0.07
N ALA A 120 -6.44 6.07 -0.09
CA ALA A 120 -7.16 5.27 0.88
C ALA A 120 -6.55 5.33 2.30
N ILE A 121 -5.22 5.41 2.42
CA ILE A 121 -4.54 5.58 3.72
C ILE A 121 -4.80 6.97 4.32
N ASP A 122 -4.77 8.01 3.49
CA ASP A 122 -5.02 9.38 3.95
C ASP A 122 -6.49 9.56 4.38
N ASP A 123 -7.42 9.06 3.60
CA ASP A 123 -8.85 9.10 3.91
C ASP A 123 -9.15 8.30 5.18
N LEU A 124 -8.47 7.16 5.39
CA LEU A 124 -8.56 6.39 6.64
C LEU A 124 -8.11 7.22 7.85
N LYS A 125 -7.07 8.04 7.65
CA LYS A 125 -6.55 8.92 8.70
C LYS A 125 -7.59 9.96 9.09
N GLU A 126 -8.15 10.65 8.10
CA GLU A 126 -9.17 11.67 8.30
C GLU A 126 -10.39 11.06 8.99
N CYS A 127 -10.86 9.91 8.53
CA CYS A 127 -12.04 9.23 9.06
C CYS A 127 -11.95 8.91 10.57
N TYR A 128 -10.82 8.37 11.06
CA TYR A 128 -10.71 8.12 12.51
C TYR A 128 -10.54 9.40 13.32
N GLN A 129 -9.96 10.46 12.74
CA GLN A 129 -9.83 11.76 13.39
C GLN A 129 -11.19 12.45 13.51
N ASP A 130 -12.04 12.28 12.51
CA ASP A 130 -13.42 12.79 12.52
C ASP A 130 -14.26 12.07 13.57
N LEU A 131 -14.16 10.73 13.67
CA LEU A 131 -14.84 9.98 14.74
C LEU A 131 -14.35 10.40 16.13
N GLU A 132 -13.05 10.54 16.31
CA GLU A 132 -12.45 11.03 17.55
C GLU A 132 -12.99 12.43 17.90
N SER A 133 -13.09 13.31 16.90
CA SER A 133 -13.61 14.65 17.06
C SER A 133 -15.10 14.66 17.47
N VAL A 134 -15.94 13.93 16.74
CA VAL A 134 -17.40 13.89 16.93
C VAL A 134 -17.78 13.33 18.30
N PHE A 135 -17.13 12.25 18.74
CA PHE A 135 -17.57 11.53 19.94
C PHE A 135 -16.83 11.91 21.22
N PHE A 136 -15.60 12.41 21.13
CA PHE A 136 -14.76 12.63 22.32
C PHE A 136 -14.30 14.07 22.50
N PHE A 137 -14.16 14.85 21.41
CA PHE A 137 -13.66 16.23 21.52
C PHE A 137 -14.78 17.28 21.51
N LEU A 138 -15.64 17.25 20.50
CA LEU A 138 -16.71 18.25 20.33
C LEU A 138 -17.73 18.26 21.47
N PRO A 139 -18.14 17.11 22.06
CA PRO A 139 -19.05 17.10 23.20
C PRO A 139 -18.48 17.77 24.46
N GLU A 140 -17.16 17.85 24.59
CA GLU A 140 -16.49 18.54 25.71
C GLU A 140 -16.41 20.07 25.51
N MET A 141 -16.71 20.58 24.30
CA MET A 141 -16.67 22.00 23.99
C MET A 141 -18.00 22.71 24.32
N PRO A 142 -18.05 23.62 25.31
CA PRO A 142 -19.30 24.25 25.75
C PRO A 142 -20.05 24.99 24.63
N GLU A 143 -19.32 25.71 23.78
CA GLU A 143 -19.85 26.48 22.65
C GLU A 143 -20.51 25.59 21.60
N PHE A 144 -19.94 24.40 21.36
CA PHE A 144 -20.49 23.42 20.43
C PHE A 144 -21.79 22.81 20.99
N VAL A 145 -21.80 22.47 22.27
CA VAL A 145 -22.99 21.95 22.97
C VAL A 145 -24.12 22.98 22.99
N GLU A 146 -23.79 24.26 23.20
CA GLU A 146 -24.79 25.33 23.23
C GLU A 146 -25.36 25.60 21.83
N THR A 147 -24.53 25.58 20.79
CA THR A 147 -24.95 25.75 19.40
C THR A 147 -25.79 24.57 18.91
N THR A 148 -25.40 23.32 19.21
CA THR A 148 -26.18 22.12 18.86
C THR A 148 -27.50 22.06 19.61
N LYS A 149 -27.57 22.54 20.86
CA LYS A 149 -28.85 22.74 21.58
C LYS A 149 -29.76 23.74 20.89
N GLN A 150 -29.23 24.86 20.40
CA GLN A 150 -30.03 25.85 19.67
C GLN A 150 -30.55 25.32 18.33
N LEU A 151 -29.78 24.49 17.65
CA LEU A 151 -30.17 23.87 16.37
C LEU A 151 -31.16 22.71 16.52
N SER A 152 -31.15 22.00 17.65
CA SER A 152 -32.07 20.88 17.93
C SER A 152 -33.42 21.31 18.52
N LEU A 153 -33.59 22.60 18.81
CA LEU A 153 -34.83 23.22 19.29
C LEU A 153 -35.72 23.78 18.16
N VAL A 154 -35.37 23.52 16.90
CA VAL A 154 -36.16 23.80 15.69
C VAL A 154 -36.72 22.50 15.14
#